data_AF-A0AAV0WK31-F1
#
_entry.id   AF-A0AAV0WK31-F1
#
_cell.length_a   1.000
_cell.length_b   1.000
_cell.length_c   1.000
_cell.angle_alpha   90.00
_cell.angle_beta   90.00
_cell.angle_gamma   90.00
#
_symmetry.space_group_name_H-M   'P 1'
#
loop_
_entity.id
_entity.type
_entity.pdbx_description
1 polymer ?
#
loop_
_entity_poly.entity_id
_entity_poly.type
_entity_poly.pdbx_seq_one_letter_code
_entity_poly.pdbx_strand_id
1 'polypeptide(L)'
;MSYKNVILHSGKVPKINSAQFYKSLANNLKSRMMTSSSSNVSRNEKNRQDNEKTFKNLLDNIEKLNPKNWPLSNDGQIENIQFGDHNIRNLCQQFQIDEKSTIQSFRIYKMDLGKKEIPEDLKPLYKSIATIPVSTSECERNFSSMNEIMSPLRTSLNIKTVAALLFINYVGPPLTKFEPEKYVRSWLLNGRHSADDTASRKRNQKCDKTYESLWRLL
;
A
#
# COMPACT_ATOMS: atom_id res chain seq x y z
N MET A 1 -11.87 34.64 23.58
CA MET A 1 -10.77 34.05 22.79
C MET A 1 -11.36 33.70 21.43
N SER A 2 -10.74 34.07 20.30
CA SER A 2 -11.24 33.74 18.97
C SER A 2 -10.16 32.99 18.18
N TYR A 3 -10.57 32.00 17.39
CA TYR A 3 -9.69 31.29 16.47
C TYR A 3 -10.35 31.26 15.09
N LYS A 4 -9.62 31.73 14.07
CA LYS A 4 -10.11 31.83 12.68
C LYS A 4 -11.50 32.50 12.57
N ASN A 5 -11.67 33.68 13.16
CA ASN A 5 -12.91 34.46 13.15
C ASN A 5 -14.14 33.76 13.77
N VAL A 6 -13.95 32.64 14.48
CA VAL A 6 -14.98 32.00 15.30
C VAL A 6 -14.76 32.43 16.76
N ILE A 7 -15.78 33.04 17.36
CA ILE A 7 -15.79 33.41 18.78
C ILE A 7 -15.90 32.10 19.58
N LEU A 8 -14.86 31.77 20.35
CA LEU A 8 -14.90 30.59 21.21
C LEU A 8 -15.70 30.94 22.46
N HIS A 9 -16.88 30.36 22.58
CA HIS A 9 -17.68 30.42 23.80
C HIS A 9 -17.08 29.46 24.83
N SER A 10 -16.78 29.96 26.04
CA SER A 10 -16.44 29.14 27.20
C SER A 10 -17.71 28.44 27.71
N GLY A 11 -18.27 27.52 26.92
CA GLY A 11 -19.37 26.66 27.35
C GLY A 11 -18.88 25.64 28.37
N LYS A 12 -19.78 25.16 29.24
CA LYS A 12 -19.51 23.98 30.07
C LYS A 12 -19.30 22.80 29.12
N VAL A 13 -18.06 22.45 28.82
CA VAL A 13 -17.73 21.24 28.06
C VAL A 13 -18.13 20.06 28.95
N PRO A 14 -19.10 19.22 28.55
CA PRO A 14 -19.43 18.03 29.32
C PRO A 14 -18.18 17.17 29.45
N LYS A 15 -17.88 16.73 30.68
CA LYS A 15 -16.71 15.89 30.95
C LYS A 15 -16.80 14.64 30.08
N ILE A 16 -15.86 14.47 29.17
CA ILE A 16 -15.82 13.30 28.29
C ILE A 16 -15.64 12.07 29.17
N ASN A 17 -16.53 11.09 29.03
CA ASN A 17 -16.33 9.77 29.62
C ASN A 17 -15.17 9.10 28.88
N SER A 18 -14.01 9.03 29.52
CA SER A 18 -12.78 8.49 28.92
C SER A 18 -12.97 7.06 28.43
N ALA A 19 -13.61 6.19 29.23
CA ALA A 19 -13.86 4.80 28.85
C ALA A 19 -14.75 4.69 27.61
N GLN A 20 -15.83 5.47 27.55
CA GLN A 20 -16.72 5.50 26.39
C GLN A 20 -16.00 6.05 25.15
N PHE A 21 -15.18 7.09 25.31
CA PHE A 21 -14.40 7.69 24.24
C PHE A 21 -13.41 6.68 23.65
N TYR A 22 -12.58 6.03 24.48
CA TYR A 22 -11.62 5.04 24.01
C TYR A 22 -12.31 3.84 23.34
N LYS A 23 -13.42 3.37 23.90
CA LYS A 23 -14.21 2.29 23.28
C LYS A 23 -14.77 2.70 21.92
N SER A 24 -15.32 3.91 21.82
CA SER A 24 -15.86 4.45 20.56
C SER A 24 -14.77 4.63 19.51
N LEU A 25 -13.61 5.14 19.93
CA LEU A 25 -12.43 5.32 19.07
C LEU A 25 -11.92 3.97 18.55
N ALA A 26 -11.74 2.98 19.43
CA ALA A 26 -11.30 1.64 19.06
C ALA A 26 -12.28 0.96 18.07
N ASN A 27 -13.59 1.07 18.32
CA ASN A 27 -14.61 0.55 17.42
C ASN A 27 -14.58 1.25 16.05
N ASN A 28 -14.37 2.55 16.04
CA ASN A 28 -14.26 3.33 14.80
C ASN A 28 -13.04 2.91 13.98
N LEU A 29 -11.87 2.81 14.62
CA LEU A 29 -10.64 2.32 13.99
C LEU A 29 -10.83 0.91 13.45
N LYS A 30 -11.39 0.00 14.25
CA LYS A 30 -11.65 -1.39 13.84
C LYS A 30 -12.54 -1.46 12.59
N SER A 31 -13.66 -0.73 12.55
CA SER A 31 -14.57 -0.75 11.39
C SER A 31 -13.94 -0.14 10.13
N ARG A 32 -13.00 0.79 10.28
CA ARG A 32 -12.29 1.40 9.14
C ARG A 32 -11.09 0.59 8.65
N MET A 33 -10.41 -0.12 9.54
CA MET A 33 -9.18 -0.85 9.21
C MET A 33 -9.42 -2.32 8.86
N MET A 34 -10.44 -2.96 9.43
CA MET A 34 -10.67 -4.41 9.31
C MET A 34 -11.74 -4.71 8.24
N THR A 35 -11.57 -4.15 7.05
CA THR A 35 -12.52 -4.28 5.93
C THR A 35 -11.80 -4.27 4.58
N SER A 36 -12.33 -4.97 3.59
CA SER A 36 -11.81 -4.97 2.21
C SER A 36 -12.29 -3.78 1.36
N SER A 37 -13.03 -2.84 1.95
CA SER A 37 -13.61 -1.69 1.23
C SER A 37 -12.76 -0.43 1.38
N SER A 38 -12.73 0.39 0.32
CA SER A 38 -12.14 1.73 0.37
C SER A 38 -12.99 2.67 1.23
N SER A 39 -12.33 3.64 1.88
CA SER A 39 -12.97 4.68 2.71
C SER A 39 -14.03 5.49 1.97
N ASN A 40 -13.96 5.54 0.64
CA ASN A 40 -14.80 6.37 -0.21
C ASN A 40 -16.07 5.66 -0.70
N VAL A 41 -16.23 4.36 -0.45
CA VAL A 41 -17.41 3.60 -0.90
C VAL A 41 -18.61 3.96 -0.03
N SER A 42 -19.75 4.23 -0.68
CA SER A 42 -21.03 4.52 -0.02
C SER A 42 -21.35 3.45 1.03
N ARG A 43 -21.66 3.90 2.24
CA ARG A 43 -21.95 3.05 3.41
C ARG A 43 -23.35 2.46 3.32
N ASN A 44 -23.60 1.58 2.36
CA ASN A 44 -24.68 0.63 2.52
C ASN A 44 -24.27 -0.38 3.60
N GLU A 45 -25.09 -0.49 4.65
CA GLU A 45 -24.83 -1.33 5.82
C GLU A 45 -24.57 -2.79 5.44
N LYS A 46 -25.31 -3.33 4.46
CA LYS A 46 -25.15 -4.70 3.97
C LYS A 46 -23.77 -4.92 3.35
N ASN A 47 -23.35 -4.03 2.44
CA ASN A 47 -22.05 -4.10 1.79
C ASN A 47 -20.90 -3.97 2.80
N ARG A 48 -21.08 -3.17 3.86
CA ARG A 48 -20.08 -3.07 4.93
C ARG A 48 -19.89 -4.40 5.64
N GLN A 49 -20.98 -5.05 6.02
CA GLN A 49 -20.93 -6.35 6.70
C GLN A 49 -20.28 -7.42 5.83
N ASP A 50 -20.59 -7.46 4.53
CA ASP A 50 -19.99 -8.41 3.59
C ASP A 50 -18.47 -8.18 3.43
N ASN A 51 -18.01 -6.93 3.39
CA ASN A 51 -16.58 -6.61 3.30
C ASN A 51 -15.82 -6.92 4.60
N GLU A 52 -16.42 -6.64 5.76
CA GLU A 52 -15.83 -7.04 7.06
C GLU A 52 -15.76 -8.57 7.19
N LYS A 53 -16.78 -9.28 6.73
CA LYS A 53 -16.79 -10.75 6.68
C LYS A 53 -15.71 -11.28 5.74
N THR A 54 -15.57 -10.68 4.56
CA THR A 54 -14.53 -11.05 3.58
C THR A 54 -13.14 -10.89 4.17
N PHE A 55 -12.87 -9.75 4.82
CA PHE A 55 -11.59 -9.51 5.47
C PHE A 55 -11.31 -10.50 6.62
N LYS A 56 -12.31 -10.77 7.47
CA LYS A 56 -12.17 -11.77 8.54
C LYS A 56 -11.93 -13.18 8.00
N ASN A 57 -12.62 -13.55 6.93
CA ASN A 57 -12.42 -14.85 6.26
C ASN A 57 -11.00 -14.96 5.70
N LEU A 58 -10.47 -13.90 5.09
CA LEU A 58 -9.08 -13.87 4.63
C LEU A 58 -8.10 -14.12 5.79
N LEU A 59 -8.30 -13.45 6.93
CA LEU A 59 -7.46 -13.63 8.12
C LEU A 59 -7.55 -15.05 8.68
N ASP A 60 -8.75 -15.61 8.85
CA ASP A 60 -8.93 -17.00 9.30
C ASP A 60 -8.26 -17.97 8.33
N ASN A 61 -8.37 -17.72 7.02
CA ASN A 61 -7.74 -18.56 6.02
C ASN A 61 -6.20 -18.54 6.14
N ILE A 62 -5.60 -17.36 6.27
CA ILE A 62 -4.15 -17.19 6.46
C ILE A 62 -3.71 -17.83 7.77
N GLU A 63 -4.53 -17.73 8.83
CA GLU A 63 -4.22 -18.27 10.14
C GLU A 63 -4.02 -19.80 10.11
N LYS A 64 -4.71 -20.53 9.22
CA LYS A 64 -4.54 -21.99 9.07
C LYS A 64 -3.23 -22.41 8.42
N LEU A 65 -2.48 -21.49 7.81
CA LEU A 65 -1.12 -21.76 7.32
C LEU A 65 -0.09 -21.83 8.46
N ASN A 66 -0.41 -21.32 9.65
CA ASN A 66 0.53 -21.28 10.76
C ASN A 66 0.58 -22.64 11.49
N PRO A 67 1.76 -23.30 11.59
CA PRO A 67 1.91 -24.57 12.29
C PRO A 67 1.40 -24.60 13.73
N LYS A 68 1.44 -23.45 14.41
CA LYS A 68 0.97 -23.32 15.81
C LYS A 68 -0.54 -23.55 15.98
N ASN A 69 -1.30 -23.40 14.89
CA ASN A 69 -2.76 -23.46 14.90
C ASN A 69 -3.30 -24.80 14.40
N TRP A 70 -2.42 -25.77 14.13
CA TRP A 70 -2.83 -27.09 13.68
C TRP A 70 -3.23 -27.96 14.87
N PRO A 71 -4.33 -28.74 14.75
CA PRO A 71 -4.76 -29.63 15.82
C PRO A 71 -3.74 -30.75 15.99
N LEU A 72 -3.21 -30.86 17.21
CA LEU A 72 -2.28 -31.90 17.61
C LEU A 72 -3.00 -32.90 18.51
N SER A 73 -2.80 -34.19 18.23
CA SER A 73 -3.17 -35.26 19.15
C SER A 73 -2.27 -35.25 20.39
N ASN A 74 -2.65 -36.02 21.41
CA ASN A 74 -1.90 -36.15 22.65
C ASN A 74 -0.43 -36.56 22.44
N ASP A 75 -0.15 -37.31 21.37
CA ASP A 75 1.19 -37.78 20.99
C ASP A 75 2.00 -36.74 20.18
N GLY A 76 1.50 -35.52 20.02
CA GLY A 76 2.17 -34.42 19.31
C GLY A 76 2.16 -34.55 17.78
N GLN A 77 1.36 -35.45 17.22
CA GLN A 77 1.13 -35.60 15.78
C GLN A 77 -0.11 -34.82 15.34
N ILE A 78 -0.25 -34.54 14.04
CA ILE A 78 -1.44 -33.86 13.50
C ILE A 78 -2.65 -34.80 13.58
N GLU A 79 -3.71 -34.33 14.25
CA GLU A 79 -4.95 -35.09 14.45
C GLU A 79 -5.70 -35.32 13.13
N ASN A 80 -5.79 -34.29 12.29
CA ASN A 80 -6.48 -34.36 11.01
C ASN A 80 -5.63 -33.72 9.89
N ILE A 81 -5.12 -34.57 8.99
CA ILE A 81 -4.30 -34.12 7.86
C ILE A 81 -5.04 -33.21 6.88
N GLN A 82 -6.37 -33.23 6.85
CA GLN A 82 -7.19 -32.37 5.98
C GLN A 82 -7.58 -31.04 6.64
N PHE A 83 -7.19 -30.82 7.91
CA PHE A 83 -7.46 -29.57 8.62
C PHE A 83 -6.89 -28.37 7.85
N GLY A 84 -7.72 -27.35 7.61
CA GLY A 84 -7.35 -26.14 6.88
C GLY A 84 -7.36 -26.28 5.36
N ASP A 85 -7.65 -27.45 4.78
CA ASP A 85 -7.64 -27.61 3.32
C ASP A 85 -8.67 -26.71 2.63
N HIS A 86 -9.86 -26.51 3.23
CA HIS A 86 -10.86 -25.57 2.70
C HIS A 86 -10.34 -24.12 2.72
N ASN A 87 -9.63 -23.73 3.77
CA ASN A 87 -9.02 -22.42 3.88
C ASN A 87 -7.94 -22.21 2.80
N ILE A 88 -7.11 -23.22 2.55
CA ILE A 88 -6.10 -23.17 1.48
C ILE A 88 -6.76 -23.08 0.11
N ARG A 89 -7.87 -23.80 -0.15
CA ARG A 89 -8.66 -23.65 -1.38
C ARG A 89 -9.12 -22.22 -1.60
N ASN A 90 -9.69 -21.61 -0.56
CA ASN A 90 -10.17 -20.23 -0.63
C ASN A 90 -9.03 -19.27 -0.97
N LEU A 91 -7.83 -19.47 -0.38
CA LEU A 91 -6.66 -18.67 -0.72
C LEU A 91 -6.16 -18.92 -2.15
N CYS A 92 -6.14 -20.18 -2.61
CA CYS A 92 -5.75 -20.51 -3.97
C CYS A 92 -6.68 -19.86 -4.99
N GLN A 93 -7.99 -19.88 -4.74
CA GLN A 93 -8.98 -19.19 -5.57
C GLN A 93 -8.78 -17.68 -5.55
N GLN A 94 -8.54 -17.10 -4.38
CA GLN A 94 -8.36 -15.64 -4.23
C GLN A 94 -7.08 -15.13 -4.90
N PHE A 95 -5.98 -15.89 -4.82
CA PHE A 95 -4.69 -15.52 -5.42
C PHE A 95 -4.45 -16.13 -6.81
N GLN A 96 -5.42 -16.88 -7.34
CA GLN A 96 -5.34 -17.56 -8.64
C GLN A 96 -4.12 -18.50 -8.74
N ILE A 97 -3.91 -19.32 -7.72
CA ILE A 97 -2.82 -20.31 -7.61
C ILE A 97 -3.40 -21.72 -7.85
N ASP A 98 -2.59 -22.63 -8.39
CA ASP A 98 -3.01 -24.02 -8.59
C ASP A 98 -3.42 -24.69 -7.27
N GLU A 99 -4.71 -25.03 -7.15
CA GLU A 99 -5.28 -25.58 -5.94
C GLU A 99 -4.71 -26.98 -5.62
N LYS A 100 -4.60 -27.84 -6.64
CA LYS A 100 -4.36 -29.27 -6.43
C LYS A 100 -2.96 -29.54 -5.90
N SER A 101 -1.94 -28.96 -6.54
CA SER A 101 -0.54 -29.08 -6.09
C SER A 101 -0.34 -28.38 -4.75
N THR A 102 -0.92 -27.20 -4.55
CA THR A 102 -0.78 -26.43 -3.31
C THR A 102 -1.34 -27.18 -2.11
N ILE A 103 -2.52 -27.81 -2.21
CA ILE A 103 -3.11 -28.61 -1.11
C ILE A 103 -2.24 -29.82 -0.80
N GLN A 104 -1.77 -30.53 -1.83
CA GLN A 104 -0.93 -31.70 -1.62
C GLN A 104 0.36 -31.32 -0.91
N SER A 105 1.01 -30.25 -1.36
CA SER A 105 2.21 -29.70 -0.73
C SER A 105 1.96 -29.18 0.68
N PHE A 106 0.80 -28.57 0.94
CA PHE A 106 0.41 -28.15 2.29
C PHE A 106 0.24 -29.36 3.24
N ARG A 107 -0.34 -30.46 2.77
CA ARG A 107 -0.45 -31.69 3.55
C ARG A 107 0.94 -32.30 3.86
N ILE A 108 1.84 -32.33 2.88
CA ILE A 108 3.23 -32.79 3.09
C ILE A 108 3.92 -31.92 4.13
N TYR A 109 3.82 -30.60 3.99
CA TYR A 109 4.39 -29.64 4.94
C TYR A 109 3.84 -29.82 6.37
N LYS A 110 2.54 -30.10 6.47
CA LYS A 110 1.86 -30.46 7.73
C LYS A 110 2.43 -31.73 8.36
N MET A 111 2.67 -32.79 7.60
CA MET A 111 3.24 -34.04 8.15
C MET A 111 4.58 -33.81 8.87
N ASP A 112 5.36 -32.84 8.39
CA ASP A 112 6.62 -32.45 9.01
C ASP A 112 6.46 -31.39 10.13
N LEU A 113 5.24 -31.12 10.58
CA LEU A 113 4.88 -30.08 11.57
C LEU A 113 5.42 -28.69 11.21
N GLY A 114 5.61 -28.42 9.92
CA GLY A 114 6.19 -27.17 9.44
C GLY A 114 7.64 -26.96 9.87
N LYS A 115 8.37 -28.04 10.24
CA LYS A 115 9.77 -27.98 10.65
C LYS A 115 10.75 -27.97 9.48
N LYS A 116 10.35 -28.52 8.33
CA LYS A 116 11.15 -28.50 7.11
C LYS A 116 10.93 -27.21 6.32
N GLU A 117 11.69 -27.05 5.25
CA GLU A 117 11.47 -25.97 4.30
C GLU A 117 10.09 -26.07 3.63
N ILE A 118 9.54 -24.91 3.25
CA ILE A 118 8.26 -24.81 2.54
C ILE A 118 8.40 -25.48 1.17
N PRO A 119 7.55 -26.47 0.81
CA PRO A 119 7.59 -27.13 -0.49
C PRO A 119 7.41 -26.16 -1.66
N GLU A 120 8.02 -26.44 -2.82
CA GLU A 120 8.02 -25.55 -3.98
C GLU A 120 6.62 -25.11 -4.41
N ASP A 121 5.66 -26.04 -4.52
CA ASP A 121 4.30 -25.70 -4.95
C ASP A 121 3.52 -24.87 -3.91
N LEU A 122 3.97 -24.84 -2.66
CA LEU A 122 3.38 -24.03 -1.59
C LEU A 122 4.00 -22.62 -1.51
N LYS A 123 5.23 -22.43 -2.03
CA LYS A 123 5.92 -21.13 -2.00
C LYS A 123 5.16 -20.00 -2.70
N PRO A 124 4.52 -20.19 -3.87
CA PRO A 124 3.72 -19.14 -4.50
C PRO A 124 2.66 -18.57 -3.57
N LEU A 125 1.99 -19.41 -2.78
CA LEU A 125 0.96 -18.97 -1.85
C LEU A 125 1.54 -18.09 -0.74
N TYR A 126 2.65 -18.51 -0.10
CA TYR A 126 3.33 -17.70 0.90
C TYR A 126 3.86 -16.38 0.33
N LYS A 127 4.42 -16.40 -0.88
CA LYS A 127 4.88 -15.19 -1.57
C LYS A 127 3.73 -14.22 -1.81
N SER A 128 2.59 -14.70 -2.31
CA SER A 128 1.40 -13.88 -2.54
C SER A 128 0.89 -13.24 -1.24
N ILE A 129 0.81 -14.01 -0.15
CA ILE A 129 0.40 -13.48 1.16
C ILE A 129 1.39 -12.41 1.66
N ALA A 130 2.69 -12.61 1.45
CA ALA A 130 3.71 -11.64 1.83
C ALA A 130 3.63 -10.32 1.04
N THR A 131 2.91 -10.28 -0.09
CA THR A 131 2.67 -9.02 -0.83
C THR A 131 1.55 -8.18 -0.24
N ILE A 132 0.74 -8.71 0.68
CA ILE A 132 -0.34 -7.95 1.31
C ILE A 132 0.29 -6.87 2.21
N PRO A 133 0.04 -5.58 1.93
CA PRO A 133 0.59 -4.52 2.76
C PRO A 133 -0.04 -4.57 4.15
N VAL A 134 0.81 -4.62 5.17
CA VAL A 134 0.38 -4.66 6.58
C VAL A 134 -0.20 -3.31 7.03
N SER A 135 0.16 -2.22 6.36
CA SER A 135 -0.22 -0.86 6.74
C SER A 135 -0.34 0.06 5.54
N THR A 136 -1.26 1.02 5.62
CA THR A 136 -1.40 2.13 4.66
C THR A 136 -0.22 3.08 4.69
N SER A 137 0.63 3.01 5.71
CA SER A 137 1.84 3.83 5.83
C SER A 137 2.80 3.68 4.66
N GLU A 138 2.86 2.49 4.04
CA GLU A 138 3.66 2.28 2.82
C GLU A 138 3.12 3.11 1.64
N CYS A 139 1.79 3.26 1.54
CA CYS A 139 1.17 4.14 0.54
C CYS A 139 1.35 5.62 0.89
N GLU A 140 1.22 6.00 2.17
CA GLU A 140 1.37 7.39 2.63
C GLU A 140 2.77 7.94 2.40
N ARG A 141 3.81 7.12 2.58
CA ARG A 141 5.19 7.50 2.25
C ARG A 141 5.32 7.91 0.78
N ASN A 142 4.74 7.14 -0.13
CA ASN A 142 4.75 7.45 -1.57
C ASN A 142 3.94 8.70 -1.90
N PHE A 143 2.81 8.94 -1.22
CA PHE A 143 2.07 10.20 -1.36
C PHE A 143 2.85 11.39 -0.80
N SER A 144 3.70 11.20 0.20
CA SER A 144 4.59 12.26 0.67
C SER A 144 5.61 12.63 -0.41
N SER A 145 6.23 11.64 -1.07
CA SER A 145 7.12 11.85 -2.22
C SER A 145 6.42 12.54 -3.40
N MET A 146 5.10 12.39 -3.54
CA MET A 146 4.32 13.13 -4.53
C MET A 146 4.44 14.66 -4.35
N ASN A 147 4.59 15.16 -3.12
CA ASN A 147 4.75 16.59 -2.87
C ASN A 147 6.05 17.15 -3.46
N GLU A 148 7.10 16.33 -3.57
CA GLU A 148 8.35 16.72 -4.25
C GLU A 148 8.18 16.78 -5.77
N ILE A 149 7.35 15.89 -6.32
CA ILE A 149 7.02 15.84 -7.75
C ILE A 149 6.11 17.03 -8.13
N MET A 150 5.08 17.27 -7.31
CA MET A 150 4.05 18.30 -7.47
C MET A 150 4.38 19.54 -6.64
N SER A 151 5.46 20.24 -7.01
CA SER A 151 5.78 21.53 -6.39
C SER A 151 4.82 22.64 -6.88
N PRO A 152 4.66 23.76 -6.14
CA PRO A 152 3.86 24.91 -6.57
C PRO A 152 4.22 25.43 -7.97
N LEU A 153 5.49 25.27 -8.39
CA LEU A 153 6.03 25.63 -9.70
C LEU A 153 5.69 24.60 -10.81
N ARG A 154 5.32 23.37 -10.44
CA ARG A 154 4.96 22.23 -11.31
C ARG A 154 3.48 21.84 -11.20
N THR A 155 2.62 22.76 -10.77
CA THR A 155 1.19 22.53 -10.47
C THR A 155 0.32 22.15 -11.67
N SER A 156 0.86 22.13 -12.90
CA SER A 156 0.13 21.82 -14.14
C SER A 156 0.56 20.49 -14.78
N LEU A 157 0.94 19.48 -13.98
CA LEU A 157 1.15 18.14 -14.51
C LEU A 157 -0.19 17.40 -14.67
N ASN A 158 -0.39 16.77 -15.82
CA ASN A 158 -1.53 15.87 -16.03
C ASN A 158 -1.40 14.66 -15.08
N ILE A 159 -2.53 14.18 -14.54
CA ILE A 159 -2.62 12.99 -13.68
C ILE A 159 -1.85 11.80 -14.26
N LYS A 160 -1.92 11.58 -15.59
CA LYS A 160 -1.17 10.51 -16.25
C LYS A 160 0.35 10.65 -16.06
N THR A 161 0.85 11.88 -16.18
CA THR A 161 2.27 12.20 -16.00
C THR A 161 2.68 12.05 -14.53
N VAL A 162 1.83 12.51 -13.61
CA VAL A 162 2.09 12.37 -12.16
C VAL A 162 2.15 10.90 -11.75
N ALA A 163 1.22 10.08 -12.24
CA ALA A 163 1.21 8.64 -12.00
C ALA A 163 2.48 7.96 -12.55
N ALA A 164 2.92 8.33 -13.75
CA ALA A 164 4.15 7.81 -14.34
C ALA A 164 5.40 8.21 -13.52
N LEU A 165 5.47 9.47 -13.06
CA LEU A 165 6.58 9.94 -12.22
C LEU A 165 6.61 9.27 -10.85
N LEU A 166 5.44 9.07 -10.23
CA LEU A 166 5.32 8.29 -8.98
C LEU A 166 5.76 6.84 -9.17
N PHE A 167 5.36 6.22 -10.29
CA PHE A 167 5.79 4.86 -10.62
C PHE A 167 7.32 4.79 -10.78
N ILE A 168 7.92 5.71 -11.54
CA ILE A 168 9.38 5.79 -11.69
C ILE A 168 10.07 6.06 -10.34
N ASN A 169 9.51 6.91 -9.48
CA ASN A 169 10.08 7.15 -8.16
C ASN A 169 10.05 5.89 -7.28
N TYR A 170 9.00 5.08 -7.39
CA TYR A 170 8.80 3.88 -6.58
C TYR A 170 9.56 2.64 -7.09
N VAL A 171 9.48 2.34 -8.39
CA VAL A 171 10.10 1.13 -8.98
C VAL A 171 11.37 1.42 -9.79
N GLY A 172 11.72 2.69 -9.97
CA GLY A 172 12.84 3.08 -10.82
C GLY A 172 14.17 2.55 -10.30
N PRO A 173 15.11 2.23 -11.19
CA PRO A 173 16.45 1.86 -10.78
C PRO A 173 17.12 3.04 -10.06
N PRO A 174 18.03 2.77 -9.10
CA PRO A 174 18.90 3.80 -8.57
C PRO A 174 19.61 4.57 -9.70
N LEU A 175 19.86 5.86 -9.50
CA LEU A 175 20.51 6.71 -10.53
C LEU A 175 21.84 6.12 -11.02
N THR A 176 22.57 5.42 -10.16
CA THR A 176 23.84 4.75 -10.50
C THR A 176 23.68 3.58 -11.49
N LYS A 177 22.47 3.00 -11.58
CA LYS A 177 22.13 1.90 -12.50
C LYS A 177 21.23 2.35 -13.65
N PHE A 178 20.80 3.61 -13.64
CA PHE A 178 19.96 4.14 -14.70
C PHE A 178 20.83 4.42 -15.93
N GLU A 179 20.43 3.88 -17.08
CA GLU A 179 21.11 4.07 -18.36
C GLU A 179 20.34 5.09 -19.21
N PRO A 180 20.63 6.39 -19.10
CA PRO A 180 19.83 7.44 -19.74
C PRO A 180 19.93 7.42 -21.27
N GLU A 181 21.04 6.92 -21.80
CA GLU A 181 21.40 7.06 -23.21
C GLU A 181 20.36 6.43 -24.16
N LYS A 182 19.84 5.24 -23.81
CA LYS A 182 18.81 4.55 -24.60
C LYS A 182 17.54 5.41 -24.74
N TYR A 183 17.14 6.04 -23.65
CA TYR A 183 15.94 6.89 -23.62
C TYR A 183 16.16 8.21 -24.34
N VAL A 184 17.32 8.85 -24.18
CA VAL A 184 17.67 10.10 -24.87
C VAL A 184 17.73 9.88 -26.38
N ARG A 185 18.36 8.79 -26.85
CA ARG A 185 18.40 8.46 -28.28
C ARG A 185 16.99 8.24 -28.83
N SER A 186 16.15 7.45 -28.15
CA SER A 186 14.75 7.24 -28.54
C SER A 186 13.94 8.55 -28.56
N TRP A 187 14.17 9.43 -27.57
CA TRP A 187 13.51 10.74 -27.50
C TRP A 187 13.83 11.61 -28.72
N LEU A 188 15.12 11.70 -29.07
CA LEU A 188 15.60 12.47 -30.22
C LEU A 188 15.10 11.88 -31.54
N LEU A 189 15.12 10.54 -31.69
CA LEU A 189 14.60 9.85 -32.88
C LEU A 189 13.11 10.08 -33.10
N ASN A 190 12.33 10.27 -32.04
CA ASN A 190 10.91 10.60 -32.11
C ASN A 190 10.64 12.08 -32.44
N GLY A 191 11.65 12.81 -32.96
CA GLY A 191 11.54 14.21 -33.39
C GLY A 191 11.39 15.19 -32.23
N ARG A 192 11.75 14.79 -31.01
CA ARG A 192 11.77 15.70 -29.86
C ARG A 192 13.15 16.30 -29.70
N HIS A 193 13.17 17.59 -29.41
CA HIS A 193 14.39 18.38 -29.41
C HIS A 193 15.12 18.36 -28.07
N SER A 194 16.43 18.62 -28.11
CA SER A 194 17.21 18.89 -26.88
C SER A 194 16.72 20.18 -26.20
N ALA A 195 16.98 20.30 -24.90
CA ALA A 195 16.70 21.53 -24.17
C ALA A 195 17.49 22.73 -24.73
N ASP A 196 18.67 22.46 -25.31
CA ASP A 196 19.54 23.44 -25.95
C ASP A 196 19.20 23.72 -27.42
N ASP A 197 18.18 23.04 -27.96
CA ASP A 197 17.77 23.23 -29.34
C ASP A 197 17.12 24.62 -29.52
N THR A 198 17.54 25.32 -30.55
CA THR A 198 17.11 26.69 -30.86
C THR A 198 15.63 26.75 -31.25
N ALA A 199 15.05 25.63 -31.69
CA ALA A 199 13.63 25.50 -32.02
C ALA A 199 12.72 25.25 -30.80
N SER A 200 13.29 24.99 -29.62
CA SER A 200 12.52 24.86 -28.38
C SER A 200 11.99 26.23 -27.93
N ARG A 201 10.77 26.29 -27.36
CA ARG A 201 10.23 27.52 -26.78
C ARG A 201 11.18 28.03 -25.70
N LYS A 202 11.92 29.10 -25.99
CA LYS A 202 12.77 29.78 -24.99
C LYS A 202 11.88 30.28 -23.86
N ARG A 203 12.09 29.73 -22.66
CA ARG A 203 11.45 30.26 -21.46
C ARG A 203 12.08 31.62 -21.18
N ASN A 204 11.30 32.69 -21.27
CA ASN A 204 11.73 34.00 -20.79
C ASN A 204 11.86 33.92 -19.26
N GLN A 205 13.06 33.59 -18.78
CA GLN A 205 13.38 33.68 -17.38
C GLN A 205 13.43 35.17 -17.04
N LYS A 206 12.40 35.67 -16.33
CA LYS A 206 12.50 36.99 -15.72
C LYS A 206 13.61 36.91 -14.68
N CYS A 207 14.79 37.41 -15.04
CA CYS A 207 15.85 37.67 -14.07
C CYS A 207 15.32 38.77 -13.14
N ASP A 208 14.93 38.39 -11.94
CA ASP A 208 14.51 39.34 -10.92
C ASP A 208 15.77 40.05 -10.41
N LYS A 209 16.04 41.22 -10.98
CA LYS A 209 17.20 42.06 -10.64
C LYS A 209 17.00 42.86 -9.36
N THR A 210 15.87 42.67 -8.65
CA THR A 210 15.53 43.45 -7.45
C THR A 210 16.63 43.39 -6.38
N TYR A 211 17.41 42.30 -6.34
CA TYR A 211 18.49 42.11 -5.36
C TYR A 211 19.90 42.06 -5.99
N GLU A 212 20.06 42.49 -7.25
CA GLU A 212 21.34 42.44 -7.98
C GLU A 212 22.43 43.27 -7.28
N SER A 213 22.03 44.38 -6.65
CA SER A 213 22.91 45.23 -5.82
C SER A 213 23.34 44.57 -4.51
N LEU A 214 22.52 43.68 -3.94
CA LEU A 214 22.84 42.92 -2.72
C LEU A 214 23.81 41.76 -3.02
N TRP A 215 23.66 41.09 -4.17
CA TRP A 215 24.57 40.01 -4.58
C TRP A 215 25.97 40.49 -4.96
N ARG A 216 26.14 41.77 -5.31
CA ARG A 216 27.46 42.37 -5.56
C ARG A 216 28.25 42.71 -4.29
N LEU A 217 27.63 42.57 -3.12
CA LEU A 217 28.25 42.85 -1.81
C LEU A 217 28.68 41.56 -1.07
N LEU A 218 28.37 40.39 -1.62
CA LEU A 218 28.87 39.08 -1.19
C LEU A 218 30.07 38.67 -2.05
#